data_AF-A0A377PG19-F1
#
_entry.id   AF-A0A377PG19-F1
#
_cell.length_a   1.000
_cell.length_b   1.000
_cell.length_c   1.000
_cell.angle_alpha   90.00
_cell.angle_beta   90.00
_cell.angle_gamma   90.00
#
_symmetry.space_group_name_H-M   'P 1'
#
loop_
_entity.id
_entity.type
_entity.pdbx_description
1 polymer ?
#
loop_
_entity_poly.entity_id
_entity_poly.type
_entity_poly.pdbx_seq_one_letter_code
_entity_poly.pdbx_strand_id
1 'polypeptide(L)'
;MDAAKPMHEAAAALGIDSLYVALPSYVIIMGGGAVINLGYCFIRLATMKNISIKADFSLAKRLIVVNVLFSMLGGTMWYLQFFFYAWGHAKIPAQYDYMSWMLHMSFYVLCGGIVGLLLKEWKCQSKKPVSVLCIGCLIIILAANIVGLGMAA
;
A
#
# COMPACT_ATOMS: atom_id res chain seq x y z
N MET A 1 13.67 2.73 -5.92
CA MET A 1 13.11 3.92 -6.60
C MET A 1 14.11 4.54 -7.59
N ASP A 2 15.06 3.75 -8.11
CA ASP A 2 16.16 4.27 -8.93
C ASP A 2 15.74 4.91 -10.26
N ALA A 3 14.67 4.41 -10.88
CA ALA A 3 14.15 4.98 -12.13
C ALA A 3 13.51 6.38 -11.95
N ALA A 4 13.20 6.79 -10.71
CA ALA A 4 12.63 8.10 -10.39
C ALA A 4 13.67 9.15 -9.97
N LYS A 5 14.94 8.77 -9.81
CA LYS A 5 16.07 9.67 -9.50
C LYS A 5 16.13 10.93 -10.37
N PRO A 6 15.96 10.89 -11.70
CA PRO A 6 16.01 12.11 -12.50
C PRO A 6 14.86 13.09 -12.20
N MET A 7 13.69 12.59 -11.77
CA MET A 7 12.58 13.44 -11.32
C MET A 7 12.87 14.04 -9.94
N HIS A 8 13.60 13.31 -9.10
CA HIS A 8 14.01 13.79 -7.79
C HIS A 8 15.05 14.91 -7.90
N GLU A 9 16.05 14.73 -8.76
CA GLU A 9 17.09 15.74 -9.03
C GLU A 9 16.50 17.00 -9.67
N ALA A 10 15.54 16.86 -10.59
CA ALA A 10 14.83 17.99 -11.19
C ALA A 10 13.99 18.79 -10.17
N ALA A 11 13.33 18.12 -9.23
CA ALA A 11 12.58 18.78 -8.16
C ALA A 11 13.50 19.46 -7.13
N ALA A 12 14.66 18.84 -6.81
CA ALA A 12 15.68 19.45 -5.96
C ALA A 12 16.29 20.71 -6.60
N ALA A 13 16.51 20.69 -7.92
CA ALA A 13 17.00 21.86 -8.67
C ALA A 13 16.01 23.05 -8.67
N LEU A 14 14.71 22.77 -8.46
CA LEU A 14 13.66 23.78 -8.30
C LEU A 14 13.55 24.33 -6.86
N GLY A 15 14.44 23.90 -5.94
CA GLY A 15 14.46 24.35 -4.55
C GLY A 15 13.37 23.73 -3.67
N ILE A 16 12.75 22.64 -4.13
CA ILE A 16 11.77 21.90 -3.34
C ILE A 16 12.51 21.15 -2.23
N ASP A 17 12.02 21.29 -0.99
CA ASP A 17 12.56 20.61 0.18
C ASP A 17 12.71 19.10 -0.08
N SER A 18 13.83 18.51 0.33
CA SER A 18 14.19 17.10 0.04
C SER A 18 13.11 16.10 0.48
N LEU A 19 12.22 16.54 1.37
CA LEU A 19 11.03 15.85 1.83
C LEU A 19 9.95 15.65 0.75
N TYR A 20 9.79 16.60 -0.18
CA TYR A 20 8.73 16.58 -1.18
C TYR A 20 9.17 16.15 -2.57
N VAL A 21 10.48 15.98 -2.74
CA VAL A 21 11.12 15.59 -4.00
C VAL A 21 10.61 14.23 -4.51
N ALA A 22 10.13 13.35 -3.63
CA ALA A 22 9.55 12.06 -4.02
C ALA A 22 8.07 12.12 -4.44
N LEU A 23 7.30 13.16 -4.06
CA LEU A 23 5.86 13.26 -4.39
C LEU A 23 5.55 13.22 -5.89
N PRO A 24 6.30 13.91 -6.78
CA PRO A 24 6.05 13.87 -8.22
C PRO A 24 6.11 12.45 -8.80
N SER A 25 7.04 11.63 -8.30
CA SER A 25 7.16 10.24 -8.72
C SER A 25 5.96 9.39 -8.28
N TYR A 26 5.40 9.66 -7.10
CA TYR A 26 4.18 8.98 -6.65
C TYR A 26 2.96 9.32 -7.50
N VAL A 27 2.82 10.57 -7.99
CA VAL A 27 1.71 10.95 -8.88
C VAL A 27 1.72 10.14 -10.17
N ILE A 28 2.90 9.95 -10.78
CA ILE A 28 3.03 9.15 -12.02
C ILE A 28 2.74 7.67 -11.73
N ILE A 29 3.32 7.10 -10.68
CA ILE A 29 3.15 5.68 -10.34
C ILE A 29 1.69 5.37 -9.97
N MET A 30 1.08 6.19 -9.11
CA MET A 30 -0.32 6.06 -8.70
C MET A 30 -1.28 6.33 -9.85
N GLY A 31 -1.03 7.37 -10.64
CA GLY A 31 -1.84 7.72 -11.79
C GLY A 31 -1.82 6.63 -12.85
N GLY A 32 -0.65 6.05 -13.14
CA GLY A 32 -0.52 4.89 -14.01
C GLY A 32 -1.32 3.69 -13.51
N GLY A 33 -1.21 3.36 -12.23
CA GLY A 33 -2.01 2.29 -11.61
C GLY A 33 -3.52 2.54 -11.69
N ALA A 34 -3.96 3.79 -11.48
CA ALA A 34 -5.36 4.18 -11.60
C ALA A 34 -5.89 4.01 -13.03
N VAL A 35 -5.13 4.44 -14.04
CA VAL A 35 -5.52 4.31 -15.46
C VAL A 35 -5.69 2.84 -15.85
N ILE A 36 -4.74 1.98 -15.46
CA ILE A 36 -4.81 0.54 -15.77
C ILE A 36 -5.99 -0.13 -15.05
N ASN A 37 -6.21 0.17 -13.77
CA ASN A 37 -7.33 -0.40 -13.01
C ASN A 37 -8.68 0.07 -13.56
N LEU A 38 -8.83 1.36 -13.85
CA LEU A 38 -10.05 1.89 -14.47
C LEU A 38 -10.28 1.29 -15.84
N GLY A 39 -9.23 1.21 -16.68
CA GLY A 39 -9.28 0.57 -17.98
C GLY A 39 -9.75 -0.88 -17.88
N TYR A 40 -9.20 -1.66 -16.95
CA TYR A 40 -9.62 -3.03 -16.71
C TYR A 40 -11.09 -3.11 -16.26
N CYS A 41 -11.53 -2.25 -15.34
CA CYS A 41 -12.92 -2.18 -14.90
C CYS A 41 -13.88 -1.89 -16.07
N PHE A 42 -13.56 -0.93 -16.94
CA PHE A 42 -14.37 -0.60 -18.11
C PHE A 42 -14.41 -1.73 -19.15
N ILE A 43 -13.26 -2.36 -19.42
CA ILE A 43 -13.19 -3.51 -20.35
C ILE A 43 -14.04 -4.67 -19.82
N ARG A 44 -13.94 -4.98 -18.52
CA ARG A 44 -14.70 -6.06 -17.88
C ARG A 44 -16.20 -5.76 -17.86
N LEU A 45 -16.58 -4.50 -17.66
CA LEU A 45 -17.95 -4.03 -17.75
C LEU A 45 -18.52 -4.15 -19.17
N ALA A 46 -17.71 -3.90 -20.19
CA ALA A 46 -18.12 -4.03 -21.60
C ALA A 46 -18.17 -5.49 -22.08
N THR A 47 -17.32 -6.36 -21.55
CA THR A 47 -17.15 -7.74 -22.05
C THR A 47 -18.04 -8.75 -21.30
N MET A 48 -18.37 -8.50 -20.03
CA MET A 48 -19.18 -9.42 -19.23
C MET A 48 -20.66 -9.03 -19.19
N LYS A 49 -21.49 -9.79 -19.91
CA LYS A 49 -22.95 -9.61 -19.96
C LYS A 49 -23.67 -9.78 -18.61
N ASN A 50 -23.02 -10.39 -17.61
CA ASN A 50 -23.56 -10.55 -16.25
C ASN A 50 -23.38 -9.32 -15.36
N ILE A 51 -22.60 -8.31 -15.79
CA ILE A 51 -22.34 -7.09 -15.02
C ILE A 51 -23.11 -5.96 -15.68
N SER A 52 -24.11 -5.42 -14.97
CA SER A 52 -24.99 -4.39 -15.51
C SER A 52 -25.07 -3.22 -14.56
N ILE A 53 -24.65 -2.04 -15.05
CA ILE A 53 -24.75 -0.76 -14.32
C ILE A 53 -26.20 -0.52 -13.85
N LYS A 54 -27.20 -0.92 -14.64
CA LYS A 54 -28.62 -0.76 -14.27
C LYS A 54 -29.01 -1.61 -13.05
N ALA A 55 -28.41 -2.78 -12.88
CA ALA A 55 -28.65 -3.62 -11.70
C ALA A 55 -27.98 -3.03 -10.45
N ASP A 56 -26.76 -2.52 -10.58
CA ASP A 56 -26.01 -1.90 -9.48
C ASP A 56 -26.66 -0.59 -9.00
N PHE A 57 -27.19 0.24 -9.91
CA PHE A 57 -27.93 1.46 -9.55
C PHE A 57 -29.36 1.20 -9.06
N SER A 58 -29.89 -0.03 -9.21
CA SER A 58 -31.17 -0.42 -8.61
C SER A 58 -31.06 -0.72 -7.11
N LEU A 59 -29.83 -0.84 -6.58
CA LEU A 59 -29.58 -1.06 -5.16
C LEU A 59 -29.97 0.17 -4.33
N ALA A 60 -30.24 -0.07 -3.05
CA ALA A 60 -30.60 0.99 -2.11
C ALA A 60 -29.53 2.09 -2.07
N LYS A 61 -29.95 3.36 -2.25
CA LYS A 61 -29.05 4.53 -2.26
C LYS A 61 -28.09 4.57 -1.06
N ARG A 62 -28.56 4.16 0.13
CA ARG A 62 -27.75 4.07 1.35
C ARG A 62 -26.57 3.11 1.20
N LEU A 63 -26.78 1.97 0.53
CA LEU A 63 -25.77 0.93 0.35
C LEU A 63 -24.70 1.37 -0.65
N ILE A 64 -25.11 2.08 -1.70
CA ILE A 64 -24.18 2.72 -2.67
C ILE A 64 -23.30 3.77 -1.96
N VAL A 65 -23.90 4.66 -1.16
CA VAL A 65 -23.15 5.70 -0.43
C VAL A 65 -22.14 5.08 0.53
N VAL A 66 -22.55 4.06 1.31
CA VAL A 66 -21.65 3.37 2.24
C VAL A 66 -20.50 2.70 1.50
N ASN A 67 -20.78 2.01 0.38
CA ASN A 67 -19.72 1.37 -0.42
C ASN A 67 -18.73 2.39 -0.99
N VAL A 68 -19.22 3.52 -1.50
CA VAL A 68 -18.36 4.60 -2.01
C VAL A 68 -17.50 5.19 -0.88
N LEU A 69 -18.08 5.45 0.29
CA LEU A 69 -17.34 5.93 1.45
C LEU A 69 -16.26 4.92 1.89
N PHE A 70 -16.58 3.64 1.95
CA PHE A 70 -15.59 2.59 2.27
C PHE A 70 -14.47 2.51 1.23
N SER A 71 -14.80 2.59 -0.06
CA SER A 71 -13.79 2.61 -1.13
C SER A 71 -12.89 3.84 -1.05
N MET A 72 -13.45 5.03 -0.80
CA MET A 72 -12.67 6.25 -0.61
C MET A 72 -11.77 6.18 0.63
N LEU A 73 -12.27 5.61 1.73
CA LEU A 73 -11.52 5.46 2.97
C LEU A 73 -10.35 4.49 2.79
N GLY A 74 -10.58 3.34 2.14
CA GLY A 74 -9.53 2.40 1.77
C GLY A 74 -8.47 3.01 0.85
N GLY A 75 -8.91 3.74 -0.18
CA GLY A 75 -7.99 4.47 -1.08
C GLY A 75 -7.18 5.55 -0.37
N THR A 76 -7.80 6.28 0.56
CA THR A 76 -7.12 7.30 1.37
C THR A 76 -6.09 6.67 2.29
N MET A 77 -6.41 5.56 2.97
CA MET A 77 -5.46 4.82 3.79
C MET A 77 -4.27 4.31 2.97
N TRP A 78 -4.51 3.83 1.74
CA TRP A 78 -3.46 3.38 0.83
C TRP A 78 -2.55 4.54 0.38
N TYR A 79 -3.12 5.72 0.08
CA TYR A 79 -2.33 6.90 -0.25
C TYR A 79 -1.48 7.36 0.94
N LEU A 80 -2.09 7.44 2.13
CA LEU A 80 -1.39 7.82 3.37
C LEU A 80 -0.22 6.89 3.67
N GLN A 81 -0.34 5.59 3.35
CA GLN A 81 0.75 4.63 3.49
C GLN A 81 2.01 5.03 2.70
N PHE A 82 1.88 5.45 1.44
CA PHE A 82 3.03 5.91 0.64
C PHE A 82 3.49 7.31 1.03
N PHE A 83 2.58 8.18 1.44
CA PHE A 83 2.90 9.51 1.93
C PHE A 83 3.79 9.45 3.19
N PHE A 84 3.41 8.65 4.18
CA PHE A 84 4.22 8.46 5.39
C PHE A 84 5.55 7.76 5.11
N TYR A 85 5.58 6.84 4.14
CA TYR A 85 6.82 6.22 3.68
C TYR A 85 7.79 7.26 3.08
N ALA A 86 7.32 8.12 2.18
CA ALA A 86 8.14 9.18 1.58
C ALA A 86 8.69 10.13 2.66
N TRP A 87 7.83 10.49 3.62
CA TRP A 87 8.19 11.36 4.74
C TRP A 87 9.25 10.72 5.66
N GLY A 88 9.11 9.44 5.98
CA GLY A 88 10.09 8.68 6.76
C GLY A 88 11.40 8.46 6.02
N HIS A 89 11.34 8.17 4.72
CA HIS A 89 12.50 7.96 3.86
C HIS A 89 13.37 9.21 3.76
N ALA A 90 12.78 10.40 3.68
CA ALA A 90 13.54 11.65 3.62
C ALA A 90 14.36 11.97 4.88
N LYS A 91 14.04 11.33 6.02
CA LYS A 91 14.78 11.48 7.28
C LYS A 91 15.92 10.46 7.43
N ILE A 92 15.99 9.46 6.55
CA ILE A 92 16.99 8.39 6.59
C ILE A 92 18.16 8.77 5.65
N PRO A 93 19.43 8.60 6.07
CA PRO A 93 20.58 8.83 5.20
C PRO A 93 20.56 7.88 3.99
N ALA A 94 20.96 8.36 2.80
CA ALA A 94 20.87 7.63 1.53
C ALA A 94 21.55 6.24 1.52
N GLN A 95 22.48 5.98 2.44
CA GLN A 95 23.13 4.68 2.61
C GLN A 95 22.19 3.57 3.13
N TYR A 96 21.00 3.92 3.66
CA TYR A 96 20.01 2.98 4.19
C TYR A 96 18.67 2.96 3.40
N ASP A 97 18.63 3.49 2.18
CA ASP A 97 17.41 3.54 1.33
C ASP A 97 16.77 2.16 1.13
N TYR A 98 17.59 1.12 0.87
CA TYR A 98 17.11 -0.25 0.67
C TYR A 98 16.38 -0.78 1.92
N MET A 99 16.87 -0.42 3.11
CA MET A 99 16.33 -0.86 4.38
C MET A 99 14.99 -0.19 4.67
N SER A 100 14.83 1.10 4.34
CA SER A 100 13.57 1.83 4.50
C SER A 100 12.44 1.14 3.73
N TRP A 101 12.68 0.77 2.47
CA TRP A 101 11.71 0.01 1.67
C TRP A 101 11.38 -1.36 2.26
N MET A 102 12.41 -2.10 2.70
CA MET A 102 12.21 -3.45 3.23
C MET A 102 11.44 -3.44 4.55
N LEU A 103 11.79 -2.55 5.50
CA LEU A 103 11.08 -2.38 6.76
C LEU A 103 9.63 -1.98 6.54
N HIS A 104 9.38 -1.05 5.60
CA HIS A 104 8.02 -0.61 5.26
C HIS A 104 7.14 -1.76 4.76
N MET A 105 7.64 -2.55 3.80
CA MET A 105 6.88 -3.68 3.23
C MET A 105 6.67 -4.80 4.26
N SER A 106 7.67 -5.09 5.08
CA SER A 106 7.55 -6.07 6.16
C SER A 106 6.57 -5.64 7.25
N PHE A 107 6.60 -4.36 7.64
CA PHE A 107 5.67 -3.81 8.62
C PHE A 107 4.23 -3.81 8.12
N TYR A 108 4.02 -3.50 6.83
CA TYR A 108 2.72 -3.61 6.18
C TYR A 108 2.12 -5.02 6.31
N VAL A 109 2.91 -6.06 5.99
CA VAL A 109 2.45 -7.46 6.10
C VAL A 109 2.19 -7.86 7.55
N LEU A 110 3.04 -7.42 8.48
CA LEU A 110 2.89 -7.71 9.91
C LEU A 110 1.60 -7.08 10.48
N CYS A 111 1.39 -5.79 10.27
CA CYS A 111 0.20 -5.09 10.74
C CYS A 111 -1.08 -5.61 10.09
N GLY A 112 -1.04 -5.89 8.78
CA GLY A 112 -2.17 -6.51 8.08
C GLY A 112 -2.52 -7.90 8.65
N GLY A 113 -1.50 -8.71 8.95
CA GLY A 113 -1.68 -10.00 9.61
C GLY A 113 -2.30 -9.88 11.00
N ILE A 114 -1.81 -8.95 11.83
CA ILE A 114 -2.32 -8.71 13.18
C ILE A 114 -3.78 -8.24 13.14
N VAL A 115 -4.11 -7.26 12.29
CA VAL A 115 -5.49 -6.74 12.16
C VAL A 115 -6.43 -7.84 11.68
N GLY A 116 -6.03 -8.65 10.69
CA GLY A 116 -6.84 -9.79 10.26
C GLY A 116 -7.09 -10.79 11.40
N LEU A 117 -6.06 -11.07 12.22
CA LEU A 117 -6.20 -11.95 13.39
C LEU A 117 -7.16 -11.36 14.43
N LEU A 118 -7.09 -10.04 14.66
CA LEU A 118 -7.99 -9.31 15.56
C LEU A 118 -9.45 -9.32 15.09
N LEU A 119 -9.68 -9.17 13.79
CA LEU A 119 -11.01 -9.25 13.17
C LEU A 119 -11.57 -10.68 13.15
N LYS A 120 -10.78 -11.68 13.58
CA LYS A 120 -11.16 -13.10 13.64
C LYS A 120 -11.65 -13.62 12.30
N GLU A 121 -11.11 -13.14 11.19
CA GLU A 121 -11.56 -13.54 9.84
C GLU A 121 -11.43 -15.05 9.61
N TRP A 122 -10.51 -15.71 10.33
CA TRP A 122 -10.24 -17.15 10.24
C TRP A 122 -10.91 -18.01 11.32
N LYS A 123 -11.90 -17.47 12.06
CA LYS A 123 -12.56 -18.22 13.15
C LYS A 123 -13.32 -19.47 12.67
N CYS A 124 -13.70 -19.53 11.39
CA CYS A 124 -14.47 -20.62 10.78
C CYS A 124 -13.63 -21.62 9.95
N GLN A 125 -12.30 -21.50 9.91
CA GLN A 125 -11.43 -22.38 9.12
C GLN A 125 -10.37 -23.11 9.96
N SER A 126 -9.77 -24.15 9.38
CA SER A 126 -8.77 -25.01 10.03
C SER A 126 -7.66 -24.19 10.70
N LYS A 127 -7.02 -24.69 11.76
CA LYS A 127 -5.97 -23.96 12.51
C LYS A 127 -4.69 -23.68 11.68
N LYS A 128 -4.55 -24.29 10.50
CA LYS A 128 -3.33 -24.24 9.68
C LYS A 128 -2.98 -22.84 9.14
N PRO A 129 -3.91 -22.07 8.53
CA PRO A 129 -3.60 -20.75 7.99
C PRO A 129 -3.23 -19.75 9.08
N VAL A 130 -3.90 -19.84 10.24
CA VAL A 130 -3.58 -19.00 11.42
C VAL A 130 -2.16 -19.29 11.92
N SER A 131 -1.77 -20.57 11.99
CA SER A 131 -0.41 -20.95 12.39
C SER A 131 0.65 -20.43 11.41
N VAL A 132 0.42 -20.57 10.10
CA VAL A 132 1.33 -20.06 9.06
C VAL A 132 1.46 -18.54 9.13
N LEU A 133 0.36 -17.82 9.35
CA LEU A 133 0.37 -16.37 9.51
C LEU A 133 1.17 -15.94 10.75
N CYS A 134 0.95 -16.61 11.88
CA CYS A 134 1.72 -16.36 13.11
C CYS A 134 3.22 -16.63 12.93
N ILE A 135 3.59 -17.75 12.28
CA ILE A 135 4.99 -18.08 11.98
C ILE A 135 5.60 -16.99 11.08
N GLY A 136 4.89 -16.56 10.04
CA GLY A 136 5.32 -15.46 9.17
C GLY A 136 5.57 -14.16 9.93
N CYS A 137 4.67 -13.80 10.85
CA CYS A 137 4.83 -12.63 11.71
C CYS A 137 6.09 -12.74 12.60
N LEU A 138 6.32 -13.91 13.19
CA LEU A 138 7.53 -14.16 14.01
C LEU A 138 8.81 -14.05 13.18
N ILE A 139 8.83 -14.62 11.97
CA ILE A 139 9.98 -14.52 11.06
C ILE A 139 10.28 -13.07 10.69
N ILE A 140 9.25 -12.26 10.40
CA ILE A 140 9.41 -10.82 10.10
C ILE A 140 10.05 -10.09 11.29
N ILE A 141 9.57 -10.35 12.51
CA ILE A 141 10.12 -9.73 13.73
C ILE A 141 11.59 -10.14 13.93
N LEU A 142 11.90 -11.42 13.77
CA LEU A 142 13.28 -11.91 13.89
C LEU A 142 14.20 -11.30 12.84
N ALA A 143 13.77 -11.24 11.58
CA ALA A 143 14.53 -10.62 10.50
C ALA A 143 14.79 -9.13 10.77
N ALA A 144 13.79 -8.39 11.26
CA ALA A 144 13.95 -6.97 11.62
C ALA A 144 14.99 -6.76 12.73
N ASN A 145 15.01 -7.64 13.74
CA ASN A 145 16.01 -7.58 14.83
C ASN A 145 17.42 -7.91 14.33
N ILE A 146 17.58 -8.89 13.43
CA ILE A 146 18.88 -9.24 12.83
C ILE A 146 19.43 -8.05 12.03
N VAL A 147 18.59 -7.40 11.21
CA VAL A 147 18.99 -6.21 10.46
C VAL A 147 19.36 -5.08 11.41
N GLY A 148 18.57 -4.84 12.47
CA GLY A 148 18.87 -3.82 13.48
C GLY A 148 20.19 -4.06 14.22
N LEU A 149 20.51 -5.32 14.56
CA LEU A 149 21.79 -5.69 15.17
C LEU A 149 22.96 -5.46 14.22
N GLY A 150 22.80 -5.76 12.93
CA GLY A 150 23.80 -5.50 11.89
C GLY A 150 24.06 -4.01 11.62
N MET A 151 23.21 -3.11 12.10
CA MET A 151 23.41 -1.66 12.02
C MET A 151 24.07 -1.07 13.26
N ALA A 152 23.98 -1.74 14.40
CA ALA A 152 24.56 -1.29 15.67
C ALA A 152 26.04 -1.70 15.81
N ALA A 153 26.49 -2.66 14.99
CA ALA A 153 27.88 -3.11 14.87
C ALA A 153 28.63 -2.33 13.78
#